data_AF-A0AA39WZ88-F1
#
_entry.id   AF-A0AA39WZ88-F1
#
_cell.length_a   1.000
_cell.length_b   1.000
_cell.length_c   1.000
_cell.angle_alpha   90.00
_cell.angle_beta   90.00
_cell.angle_gamma   90.00
#
_symmetry.space_group_name_H-M   'P 1'
#
loop_
_entity.id
_entity.type
_entity.pdbx_description
1 polymer ?
#
loop_
_entity_poly.entity_id
_entity_poly.type
_entity_poly.pdbx_seq_one_letter_code
_entity_poly.pdbx_strand_id
1 'polypeptide(L)'
;MAIVELDPLTLNLALQMQLEDLEELAQNMHGKGKSREGEVPDSVAAIEAYRHELSGYAQFLSDKIMCQSIVHAVDMDGDAIRALVADEERAIADREMALLVSGAKKPCPSAADGSPAPTPSFAWRMLDMTKTLSFRPRGHDAGEPKTPAESSDWAASRPFEEAMSTCLVCRDEFRSIKGVNCVGCAHAYCPDCLESLFRASITDESRSGQSSLPL
;
A
#
# COMPACT_ATOMS: atom_id res chain seq x y z
N MET A 1 -7.43 12.72 -17.47
CA MET A 1 -7.94 11.53 -18.18
C MET A 1 -7.90 10.38 -17.19
N ALA A 2 -9.07 9.92 -16.75
CA ALA A 2 -9.14 8.71 -15.94
C ALA A 2 -8.81 7.54 -16.88
N ILE A 3 -7.60 7.01 -16.77
CA ILE A 3 -7.34 5.65 -17.22
C ILE A 3 -8.33 4.83 -16.41
N VAL A 4 -9.34 4.26 -17.07
CA VAL A 4 -10.20 3.23 -16.48
C VAL A 4 -9.22 2.28 -15.79
N GLU A 5 -9.23 2.16 -14.46
CA GLU A 5 -8.28 1.29 -13.76
C GLU A 5 -8.54 -0.13 -14.25
N LEU A 6 -7.78 -0.57 -15.25
CA LEU A 6 -7.78 -1.94 -15.73
C LEU A 6 -7.42 -2.83 -14.54
N ASP A 7 -8.08 -3.97 -14.42
CA ASP A 7 -7.75 -4.89 -13.35
C ASP A 7 -6.27 -5.35 -13.49
N PRO A 8 -5.61 -5.67 -12.39
CA PRO A 8 -4.17 -5.98 -12.40
C PRO A 8 -3.79 -7.16 -13.31
N LEU A 9 -4.68 -8.14 -13.50
CA LEU A 9 -4.42 -9.29 -14.35
C LEU A 9 -4.48 -8.90 -15.83
N THR A 10 -5.48 -8.10 -16.22
CA THR A 10 -5.59 -7.57 -17.59
C THR A 10 -4.41 -6.66 -17.91
N LEU A 11 -3.99 -5.82 -16.96
CA LEU A 11 -2.84 -4.94 -17.16
C LEU A 11 -1.53 -5.74 -17.30
N ASN A 12 -1.36 -6.79 -16.49
CA ASN A 12 -0.22 -7.70 -16.60
C ASN A 12 -0.18 -8.40 -17.97
N LEU A 13 -1.33 -8.90 -18.44
CA LEU A 13 -1.44 -9.51 -19.77
C LEU A 13 -1.10 -8.51 -20.87
N ALA A 14 -1.58 -7.27 -20.79
CA ALA A 14 -1.26 -6.24 -21.75
C ALA A 14 0.25 -5.94 -21.82
N LEU A 15 0.93 -5.86 -20.67
CA LEU A 15 2.38 -5.68 -20.63
C LEU A 15 3.13 -6.87 -21.22
N GLN A 16 2.69 -8.11 -20.94
CA GLN A 16 3.29 -9.32 -21.51
C GLN A 16 3.19 -9.30 -23.04
N MET A 17 2.01 -8.99 -23.59
CA MET A 17 1.82 -8.88 -25.04
C MET A 17 2.75 -7.83 -25.66
N GLN A 18 2.88 -6.66 -25.03
CA GLN A 18 3.77 -5.61 -25.54
C GLN A 18 5.25 -6.00 -25.47
N LEU A 19 5.67 -6.74 -24.46
CA LEU A 19 7.04 -7.26 -24.36
C LEU A 19 7.31 -8.31 -25.45
N GLU A 20 6.37 -9.22 -25.71
CA GLU A 20 6.45 -10.18 -26.80
C GLU A 20 6.54 -9.50 -28.17
N ASP A 21 5.71 -8.47 -28.42
CA ASP A 21 5.76 -7.67 -29.65
C ASP A 21 7.14 -7.02 -29.86
N LEU A 22 7.76 -6.51 -28.80
CA LEU A 22 9.10 -5.92 -28.85
C LEU A 22 10.19 -6.96 -29.11
N GLU A 23 10.07 -8.15 -28.55
CA GLU A 23 10.98 -9.27 -28.85
C GLU A 23 10.89 -9.68 -30.32
N GLU A 24 9.69 -9.76 -30.88
CA GLU A 24 9.49 -10.05 -32.31
C GLU A 24 10.09 -8.94 -33.20
N LEU A 25 9.85 -7.68 -32.85
CA LEU A 25 10.41 -6.52 -33.55
C LEU A 25 11.95 -6.53 -33.51
N ALA A 26 12.55 -6.81 -32.35
CA ALA A 26 13.99 -6.91 -32.20
C ALA A 26 14.57 -8.03 -33.07
N GLN A 27 13.98 -9.23 -33.05
CA GLN A 27 14.41 -10.36 -33.87
C GLN A 27 14.35 -10.04 -35.38
N ASN A 28 13.30 -9.37 -35.82
CA ASN A 28 13.12 -8.98 -37.22
C ASN A 28 14.13 -7.92 -37.69
N MET A 29 14.60 -7.05 -36.80
CA MET A 29 15.56 -5.99 -37.11
C MET A 29 17.02 -6.45 -37.13
N HIS A 30 17.38 -7.45 -36.31
CA HIS A 30 18.76 -7.96 -36.23
C HIS A 30 19.29 -8.54 -37.57
N GLY A 31 18.41 -8.87 -38.53
CA GLY A 31 18.79 -9.40 -39.85
C GLY A 31 18.79 -8.40 -41.01
N LYS A 32 18.38 -7.13 -40.80
CA LYS A 32 17.96 -6.24 -41.91
C LYS A 32 18.39 -4.77 -41.74
N GLY A 33 19.70 -4.50 -41.71
CA GLY A 33 20.18 -3.11 -41.66
C GLY A 33 21.63 -2.93 -42.10
N LYS A 34 21.89 -2.00 -43.03
CA LYS A 34 23.23 -1.48 -43.32
C LYS A 34 23.55 -0.37 -42.30
N SER A 35 23.89 -0.74 -41.09
CA SER A 35 24.42 0.22 -40.10
C SER A 35 25.94 0.33 -40.23
N ARG A 36 26.49 1.50 -39.93
CA ARG A 36 27.95 1.68 -39.85
C ARG A 36 28.51 0.80 -38.73
N GLU A 37 29.71 0.26 -38.96
CA GLU A 37 30.39 -0.61 -38.00
C GLU A 37 30.63 0.15 -36.69
N GLY A 38 30.08 -0.38 -35.58
CA GLY A 38 30.18 0.22 -34.24
C GLY A 38 29.04 1.15 -33.83
N GLU A 39 28.08 1.45 -34.71
CA GLU A 39 26.96 2.34 -34.41
C GLU A 39 25.67 1.54 -34.15
N VAL A 40 25.13 1.64 -32.93
CA VAL A 40 23.81 1.07 -32.61
C VAL A 40 22.76 1.93 -33.31
N PRO A 41 21.92 1.38 -34.20
CA PRO A 41 20.90 2.16 -34.86
C PRO A 41 19.88 2.66 -33.83
N ASP A 42 19.43 3.90 -34.00
CA ASP A 42 18.48 4.58 -33.10
C ASP A 42 17.23 3.74 -32.82
N SER A 43 16.73 3.01 -33.82
CA SER A 43 15.59 2.10 -33.66
C SER A 43 15.85 0.95 -32.69
N VAL A 44 17.07 0.39 -32.65
CA VAL A 44 17.43 -0.66 -31.68
C VAL A 44 17.56 -0.07 -30.29
N ALA A 45 18.15 1.12 -30.16
CA ALA A 45 18.25 1.83 -28.89
C ALA A 45 16.86 2.18 -28.32
N ALA A 46 15.93 2.63 -29.19
CA ALA A 46 14.56 2.94 -28.82
C ALA A 46 13.77 1.70 -28.36
N ILE A 47 13.92 0.56 -29.06
CA ILE A 47 13.29 -0.72 -28.65
C ILE A 47 13.81 -1.16 -27.28
N GLU A 48 15.12 -1.10 -27.06
CA GLU A 48 15.71 -1.53 -25.79
C GLU A 48 15.29 -0.62 -24.63
N ALA A 49 15.25 0.70 -24.85
CA ALA A 49 14.73 1.65 -23.87
C ALA A 49 13.27 1.35 -23.51
N TYR A 50 12.43 1.09 -24.52
CA TYR A 50 11.02 0.79 -24.28
C TYR A 50 10.82 -0.56 -23.59
N ARG A 51 11.60 -1.57 -23.96
CA ARG A 51 11.61 -2.88 -23.28
C ARG A 51 11.96 -2.73 -21.80
N HIS A 52 12.95 -1.89 -21.47
CA HIS A 52 13.34 -1.61 -20.10
C HIS A 52 12.21 -0.93 -19.31
N GLU A 53 11.52 0.06 -19.91
CA GLU A 53 10.37 0.70 -19.28
C GLU A 53 9.24 -0.28 -18.99
N LEU A 54 8.83 -1.09 -19.97
CA LEU A 54 7.76 -2.09 -19.80
C LEU A 54 8.14 -3.16 -18.76
N SER A 55 9.40 -3.57 -18.71
CA SER A 55 9.89 -4.50 -17.69
C SER A 55 9.78 -3.90 -16.28
N GLY A 56 10.08 -2.59 -16.15
CA GLY A 56 9.89 -1.86 -14.90
C GLY A 56 8.43 -1.80 -14.46
N TYR A 57 7.51 -1.55 -15.40
CA TYR A 57 6.07 -1.59 -15.10
C TYR A 57 5.58 -2.99 -14.73
N ALA A 58 6.08 -4.03 -15.38
CA ALA A 58 5.74 -5.42 -15.07
C ALA A 58 6.18 -5.78 -13.65
N GLN A 59 7.40 -5.38 -13.26
CA GLN A 59 7.89 -5.57 -11.89
C GLN A 59 7.00 -4.83 -10.87
N PHE A 60 6.70 -3.55 -11.13
CA PHE A 60 5.85 -2.75 -10.25
C PHE A 60 4.45 -3.37 -10.06
N LEU A 61 3.85 -3.89 -11.13
CA LEU A 61 2.55 -4.56 -11.03
C LEU A 61 2.62 -5.89 -10.29
N SER A 62 3.67 -6.66 -10.51
CA SER A 62 3.93 -7.89 -9.76
C SER A 62 4.00 -7.59 -8.26
N ASP A 63 4.78 -6.56 -7.88
CA ASP A 63 4.91 -6.12 -6.50
C ASP A 63 3.56 -5.65 -5.94
N LYS A 64 2.77 -4.90 -6.73
CA LYS A 64 1.42 -4.46 -6.33
C LYS A 64 0.49 -5.65 -6.08
N ILE A 65 0.44 -6.62 -6.99
CA ILE A 65 -0.40 -7.83 -6.87
C ILE A 65 0.02 -8.63 -5.63
N MET A 66 1.33 -8.78 -5.41
CA MET A 66 1.87 -9.45 -4.22
C MET A 66 1.50 -8.71 -2.94
N CYS A 67 1.64 -7.39 -2.89
CA CYS A 67 1.22 -6.62 -1.73
C CYS A 67 -0.28 -6.80 -1.46
N GLN A 68 -1.12 -6.75 -2.49
CA GLN A 68 -2.56 -6.95 -2.36
C GLN A 68 -2.92 -8.35 -1.82
N SER A 69 -2.21 -9.39 -2.26
CA SER A 69 -2.45 -10.75 -1.77
C SER A 69 -2.04 -10.91 -0.30
N ILE A 70 -0.94 -10.28 0.12
CA ILE A 70 -0.51 -10.25 1.53
C ILE A 70 -1.59 -9.58 2.38
N VAL A 71 -2.10 -8.43 1.95
CA VAL A 71 -3.16 -7.74 2.70
C VAL A 71 -4.41 -8.60 2.81
N HIS A 72 -4.82 -9.25 1.71
CA HIS A 72 -5.98 -10.13 1.71
C HIS A 72 -5.82 -11.32 2.68
N ALA A 73 -4.66 -11.97 2.69
CA ALA A 73 -4.38 -13.07 3.62
C ALA A 73 -4.43 -12.61 5.08
N VAL A 74 -3.86 -11.44 5.39
CA VAL A 74 -3.90 -10.84 6.74
C VAL A 74 -5.33 -10.55 7.18
N ASP A 75 -6.16 -10.01 6.28
CA ASP A 75 -7.57 -9.73 6.58
C ASP A 75 -8.37 -11.02 6.81
N MET A 76 -8.14 -12.05 6.00
CA MET A 76 -8.80 -13.35 6.12
C MET A 76 -8.41 -14.10 7.40
N ASP A 77 -7.12 -14.15 7.72
CA ASP A 77 -6.59 -14.93 8.84
C ASP A 77 -6.75 -14.20 10.18
N GLY A 78 -7.06 -12.90 10.15
CA GLY A 78 -7.09 -12.05 11.34
C GLY A 78 -8.02 -12.54 12.45
N ASP A 79 -9.21 -13.04 12.11
CA ASP A 79 -10.16 -13.57 13.11
C ASP A 79 -9.66 -14.88 13.73
N ALA A 80 -9.12 -15.78 12.91
CA ALA A 80 -8.55 -17.04 13.38
C ALA A 80 -7.35 -16.79 14.31
N ILE A 81 -6.47 -15.87 13.94
CA ILE A 81 -5.32 -15.46 14.78
C ILE A 81 -5.81 -14.87 16.11
N ARG A 82 -6.81 -13.98 16.09
CA ARG A 82 -7.37 -13.40 17.33
C ARG A 82 -7.96 -14.47 18.26
N ALA A 83 -8.68 -15.44 17.70
CA ALA A 83 -9.23 -16.55 18.48
C ALA A 83 -8.13 -17.37 19.14
N LEU A 84 -7.09 -17.75 18.38
CA LEU A 84 -5.95 -18.51 18.90
C LEU A 84 -5.19 -17.74 19.99
N VAL A 85 -5.00 -16.43 19.83
CA VAL A 85 -4.39 -15.59 20.87
C VAL A 85 -5.22 -15.60 22.16
N ALA A 86 -6.54 -15.47 22.05
CA ALA A 86 -7.43 -15.52 23.21
C ALA A 86 -7.44 -16.91 23.88
N ASP A 87 -7.33 -17.98 23.11
CA ASP A 87 -7.19 -19.35 23.63
C ASP A 87 -5.88 -19.52 24.41
N GLU A 88 -4.78 -18.97 23.89
CA GLU A 88 -3.47 -19.02 24.55
C GLU A 88 -3.43 -18.18 25.83
N GLU A 89 -4.00 -16.98 25.83
CA GLU A 89 -4.14 -16.15 27.04
C GLU A 89 -4.92 -16.88 28.13
N ARG A 90 -6.00 -17.58 27.77
CA ARG A 90 -6.77 -18.41 28.70
C ARG A 90 -5.93 -19.58 29.22
N ALA A 91 -5.21 -20.28 28.36
CA ALA A 91 -4.34 -21.38 28.78
C ALA A 91 -3.22 -20.91 29.74
N ILE A 92 -2.68 -19.71 29.53
CA ILE A 92 -1.71 -19.09 30.44
C ILE A 92 -2.35 -18.82 31.81
N ALA A 93 -3.51 -18.18 31.83
CA ALA A 93 -4.22 -17.87 33.08
C ALA A 93 -4.59 -19.14 33.86
N ASP A 94 -5.07 -20.18 33.17
CA ASP A 94 -5.40 -21.47 33.76
C ASP A 94 -4.16 -22.14 34.37
N ARG A 95 -3.02 -22.10 33.65
CA ARG A 95 -1.75 -22.60 34.16
C ARG A 95 -1.30 -21.85 35.41
N GLU A 96 -1.41 -20.53 35.42
CA GLU A 96 -1.06 -19.71 36.60
C GLU A 96 -1.94 -20.05 37.80
N MET A 97 -3.26 -20.19 37.58
CA MET A 97 -4.20 -20.59 38.62
C MET A 97 -3.88 -21.99 39.17
N ALA A 98 -3.59 -22.96 38.31
CA ALA A 98 -3.23 -24.32 38.71
C ALA A 98 -1.94 -24.36 39.54
N LEU A 99 -0.94 -23.55 39.20
CA LEU A 99 0.29 -23.42 39.99
C LEU A 99 0.03 -22.84 41.39
N LEU A 100 -0.83 -21.82 41.49
CA LEU A 100 -1.23 -21.23 42.77
C LEU A 100 -1.96 -22.25 43.66
N VAL A 101 -2.92 -23.00 43.09
CA VAL A 101 -3.71 -23.99 43.84
C VAL A 101 -2.86 -25.20 44.26
N SER A 102 -1.88 -25.61 43.44
CA SER A 102 -1.01 -26.76 43.74
C SER A 102 0.14 -26.44 44.70
N GLY A 103 0.34 -25.17 45.08
CA GLY A 103 1.47 -24.75 45.91
C GLY A 103 2.83 -24.90 45.22
N ALA A 104 2.85 -25.17 43.92
CA ALA A 104 4.07 -25.31 43.13
C ALA A 104 4.69 -23.93 42.88
N LYS A 105 5.99 -23.77 43.17
CA LYS A 105 6.73 -22.54 42.85
C LYS A 105 6.73 -22.33 41.34
N LYS A 106 6.42 -21.11 40.89
CA LYS A 106 6.54 -20.71 39.46
C LYS A 106 7.92 -21.17 38.95
N PRO A 107 8.00 -21.95 37.85
CA PRO A 107 9.27 -22.19 37.18
C PRO A 107 9.86 -20.83 36.79
N CYS A 108 11.11 -20.56 37.21
CA CYS A 108 11.82 -19.37 36.76
C CYS A 108 11.82 -19.35 35.22
N PRO A 109 11.55 -18.20 34.57
CA PRO A 109 11.76 -18.08 33.15
C PRO A 109 13.25 -18.31 32.88
N SER A 110 13.59 -19.43 32.26
CA SER A 110 14.90 -19.59 31.66
C SER A 110 15.00 -18.53 30.58
N ALA A 111 16.00 -17.65 30.70
CA ALA A 111 16.35 -16.70 29.67
C ALA A 111 16.61 -17.48 28.37
N ALA A 112 15.60 -17.54 27.51
CA ALA A 112 15.80 -17.84 26.11
C ALA A 112 16.01 -16.49 25.43
N ASP A 113 17.25 -16.29 25.01
CA ASP A 113 17.74 -15.18 24.23
C ASP A 113 16.87 -14.88 23.01
N GLY A 114 16.80 -13.58 22.66
CA GLY A 114 16.64 -13.15 21.28
C GLY A 114 15.41 -12.30 20.96
N SER A 115 15.62 -10.98 21.01
CA SER A 115 14.78 -9.90 20.47
C SER A 115 13.56 -9.49 21.32
N PRO A 116 13.40 -8.18 21.62
CA PRO A 116 12.16 -7.69 22.19
C PRO A 116 11.02 -7.96 21.20
N ALA A 117 10.06 -8.81 21.60
CA ALA A 117 8.83 -8.99 20.86
C ALA A 117 8.22 -7.60 20.58
N PRO A 118 7.90 -7.27 19.32
CA PRO A 118 7.27 -5.99 19.01
C PRO A 118 6.03 -5.87 19.90
N THR A 119 5.93 -4.75 20.63
CA THR A 119 4.77 -4.51 21.49
C THR A 119 3.50 -4.72 20.66
N PRO A 120 2.47 -5.43 21.18
CA PRO A 120 1.28 -5.77 20.40
C PRO A 120 0.67 -4.52 19.73
N SER A 121 0.70 -3.36 20.40
CA SER A 121 0.29 -2.08 19.85
C SER A 121 0.99 -1.69 18.53
N PHE A 122 2.29 -1.94 18.40
CA PHE A 122 3.06 -1.63 17.19
C PHE A 122 2.72 -2.57 16.03
N ALA A 123 2.55 -3.87 16.31
CA ALA A 123 2.18 -4.87 15.30
C ALA A 123 0.76 -4.62 14.75
N TRP A 124 -0.21 -4.34 15.62
CA TRP A 124 -1.58 -4.02 15.22
C TRP A 124 -1.69 -2.72 14.44
N ARG A 125 -0.86 -1.71 14.78
CA ARG A 125 -0.83 -0.43 14.05
C ARG A 125 -0.24 -0.56 12.64
N MET A 126 0.69 -1.48 12.43
CA MET A 126 1.20 -1.83 11.11
C MET A 126 0.14 -2.52 10.26
N LEU A 127 -0.67 -3.40 10.89
CA LEU A 127 -1.83 -4.06 10.28
C LEU A 127 -2.94 -3.07 9.88
N ASP A 128 -3.07 -1.95 10.60
CA ASP A 128 -4.04 -0.92 10.23
C ASP A 128 -3.53 -0.07 9.05
N MET A 129 -2.20 0.11 8.95
CA MET A 129 -1.57 0.78 7.80
C MET A 129 -1.71 -0.05 6.51
N THR A 130 -1.69 -1.38 6.58
CA THR A 130 -1.91 -2.24 5.40
C THR A 130 -3.31 -2.09 4.80
N LYS A 131 -4.31 -1.66 5.58
CA LYS A 131 -5.66 -1.37 5.05
C LYS A 131 -5.71 -0.15 4.12
N THR A 132 -4.72 0.76 4.21
CA THR A 132 -4.63 1.91 3.29
C THR A 132 -4.21 1.51 1.88
N LEU A 133 -3.48 0.39 1.73
CA LEU A 133 -3.17 -0.22 0.44
C LEU A 133 -4.40 -0.88 -0.20
N SER A 134 -5.40 -1.22 0.63
CA SER A 134 -6.71 -1.74 0.24
C SER A 134 -7.71 -0.66 -0.12
N PHE A 135 -7.30 0.42 -0.81
CA PHE A 135 -8.28 1.23 -1.53
C PHE A 135 -8.80 0.41 -2.71
N ARG A 136 -9.76 -0.46 -2.42
CA ARG A 136 -10.50 -1.27 -3.38
C ARG A 136 -11.52 -0.33 -4.04
N PRO A 137 -11.39 0.01 -5.33
CA PRO A 137 -12.50 0.64 -6.03
C PRO A 137 -13.65 -0.37 -6.03
N ARG A 138 -14.83 0.11 -5.70
CA ARG A 138 -16.07 -0.66 -5.69
C ARG A 138 -16.33 -1.17 -7.11
N GLY A 139 -16.10 -2.45 -7.38
CA GLY A 139 -16.46 -3.06 -8.66
C GLY A 139 -15.86 -4.43 -8.93
N HIS A 140 -16.75 -5.40 -9.12
CA HIS A 140 -16.56 -6.67 -9.84
C HIS A 140 -15.81 -7.80 -9.12
N ASP A 141 -16.53 -8.49 -8.23
CA ASP A 141 -16.18 -9.85 -7.77
C ASP A 141 -16.46 -10.86 -8.90
N ALA A 142 -15.42 -11.60 -9.31
CA ALA A 142 -15.55 -12.84 -10.06
C ALA A 142 -14.87 -13.96 -9.26
N GLY A 143 -15.66 -14.75 -8.53
CA GLY A 143 -15.20 -16.02 -7.95
C GLY A 143 -15.76 -16.37 -6.56
N GLU A 144 -16.84 -17.18 -6.56
CA GLU A 144 -17.35 -18.07 -5.48
C GLU A 144 -18.16 -17.47 -4.30
N PRO A 145 -18.95 -18.30 -3.58
CA PRO A 145 -20.09 -19.11 -4.01
C PRO A 145 -21.42 -18.55 -3.46
N LYS A 146 -22.54 -19.01 -4.05
CA LYS A 146 -23.92 -18.58 -3.78
C LYS A 146 -24.26 -18.44 -2.28
N THR A 147 -24.30 -17.21 -1.78
CA THR A 147 -25.18 -16.81 -0.66
C THR A 147 -26.40 -16.09 -1.23
N PRO A 148 -27.58 -16.14 -0.59
CA PRO A 148 -28.80 -15.57 -1.14
C PRO A 148 -28.62 -14.06 -1.29
N ALA A 149 -29.01 -13.53 -2.44
CA ALA A 149 -28.90 -12.11 -2.80
C ALA A 149 -29.39 -11.21 -1.65
N GLU A 150 -28.45 -10.50 -1.02
CA GLU A 150 -28.79 -9.44 -0.09
C GLU A 150 -29.38 -8.27 -0.89
N SER A 151 -30.60 -7.87 -0.52
CA SER A 151 -31.34 -6.76 -1.12
C SER A 151 -30.50 -5.48 -1.17
N SER A 152 -30.65 -4.70 -2.24
CA SER A 152 -29.98 -3.42 -2.49
C SER A 152 -30.11 -2.39 -1.36
N ASP A 153 -31.09 -2.58 -0.46
CA ASP A 153 -31.38 -1.64 0.63
C ASP A 153 -30.37 -1.73 1.79
N TRP A 154 -29.77 -2.90 2.05
CA TRP A 154 -28.83 -3.06 3.18
C TRP A 154 -27.46 -2.45 2.90
N ALA A 155 -27.02 -2.48 1.64
CA ALA A 155 -25.78 -1.86 1.21
C ALA A 155 -25.83 -0.32 1.29
N ALA A 156 -27.01 0.28 1.09
CA ALA A 156 -27.24 1.72 1.24
C ALA A 156 -27.36 2.17 2.71
N SER A 157 -27.60 1.24 3.63
CA SER A 157 -27.84 1.52 5.05
C SER A 157 -26.58 1.55 5.91
N ARG A 158 -25.39 1.30 5.34
CA ARG A 158 -24.13 1.37 6.10
C ARG A 158 -23.78 2.85 6.32
N PRO A 159 -23.73 3.34 7.58
CA PRO A 159 -23.19 4.67 7.83
C PRO A 159 -21.71 4.65 7.45
N PHE A 160 -21.39 5.21 6.29
CA PHE A 160 -20.03 5.62 6.00
C PHE A 160 -19.78 6.86 6.85
N GLU A 161 -19.30 6.67 8.07
CA GLU A 161 -18.78 7.79 8.86
C GLU A 161 -17.52 8.30 8.16
N GLU A 162 -17.75 9.26 7.28
CA GLU A 162 -16.69 9.93 6.56
C GLU A 162 -15.92 10.77 7.57
N ALA A 163 -14.78 10.26 8.03
CA ALA A 163 -13.95 10.94 9.01
C ALA A 163 -13.58 12.34 8.48
N MET A 164 -14.08 13.38 9.15
CA MET A 164 -13.72 14.77 8.88
C MET A 164 -12.43 15.12 9.63
N SER A 165 -11.52 15.84 8.97
CA SER A 165 -10.29 16.36 9.56
C SER A 165 -10.21 17.87 9.39
N THR A 166 -9.52 18.52 10.31
CA THR A 166 -9.33 19.98 10.30
C THR A 166 -7.96 20.31 9.73
N CYS A 167 -7.92 21.21 8.74
CA CYS A 167 -6.66 21.63 8.15
C CYS A 167 -5.86 22.51 9.13
N LEU A 168 -4.56 22.25 9.27
CA LEU A 168 -3.69 23.09 10.10
C LEU A 168 -3.51 24.53 9.63
N VAL A 169 -3.61 24.77 8.33
CA VAL A 169 -3.28 26.06 7.72
C VAL A 169 -4.51 26.96 7.72
N CYS A 170 -5.59 26.54 7.07
CA CYS A 170 -6.80 27.34 6.96
C CYS A 170 -7.82 27.10 8.09
N ARG A 171 -7.66 26.03 8.88
CA ARG A 171 -8.62 25.58 9.91
C ARG A 171 -9.99 25.15 9.39
N ASP A 172 -10.11 24.95 8.08
CA ASP A 172 -11.34 24.41 7.49
C ASP A 172 -11.43 22.89 7.68
N GLU A 173 -12.66 22.40 7.76
CA GLU A 173 -12.96 20.97 7.81
C GLU A 173 -12.99 20.39 6.41
N PHE A 174 -12.34 19.24 6.22
CA PHE A 174 -12.34 18.51 4.97
C PHE A 174 -12.48 17.01 5.21
N ARG A 175 -12.89 16.29 4.18
CA ARG A 175 -13.02 14.83 4.24
C ARG A 175 -11.61 14.23 4.24
N SER A 176 -11.26 13.42 5.24
CA SER A 176 -9.89 12.90 5.40
C SER A 176 -9.39 12.09 4.19
N ILE A 177 -10.29 11.55 3.38
CA ILE A 177 -9.98 10.87 2.12
C ILE A 177 -9.41 11.82 1.03
N LYS A 178 -9.68 13.12 1.14
CA LYS A 178 -9.28 14.15 0.15
C LYS A 178 -8.03 14.93 0.55
N GLY A 179 -7.49 14.74 1.74
CA GLY A 179 -6.29 15.45 2.18
C GLY A 179 -5.19 14.51 2.65
N VAL A 180 -4.06 15.10 3.03
CA VAL A 180 -2.87 14.35 3.45
C VAL A 180 -2.70 14.48 4.95
N ASN A 181 -2.54 13.33 5.60
CA ASN A 181 -2.17 13.24 7.01
C ASN A 181 -0.67 12.98 7.12
N CYS A 182 -0.01 13.74 7.98
CA CYS A 182 1.39 13.52 8.32
C CYS A 182 1.58 12.13 8.93
N VAL A 183 2.55 11.39 8.41
CA VAL A 183 2.94 10.10 8.98
C VAL A 183 3.81 10.39 10.21
N GLY A 184 3.30 10.09 11.40
CA GLY A 184 4.02 10.28 12.68
C GLY A 184 3.67 11.56 13.45
N CYS A 185 2.87 12.45 12.87
CA CYS A 185 2.30 13.61 13.56
C CYS A 185 0.82 13.76 13.20
N ALA A 186 -0.07 14.08 14.16
CA ALA A 186 -1.52 14.14 13.94
C ALA A 186 -1.97 15.39 13.14
N HIS A 187 -1.17 15.77 12.15
CA HIS A 187 -1.32 16.97 11.35
C HIS A 187 -1.98 16.63 10.02
N ALA A 188 -3.04 17.36 9.68
CA ALA A 188 -3.84 17.15 8.48
C ALA A 188 -3.87 18.42 7.63
N TYR A 189 -3.79 18.28 6.31
CA TYR A 189 -3.83 19.41 5.38
C TYR A 189 -4.88 19.18 4.28
N CYS A 190 -5.65 20.22 3.99
CA CYS A 190 -6.57 20.21 2.85
C CYS A 190 -5.78 20.30 1.53
N PRO A 191 -6.35 19.81 0.41
CA PRO A 191 -5.69 19.82 -0.89
C PRO A 191 -5.22 21.22 -1.31
N ASP A 192 -6.04 22.26 -1.07
CA ASP A 192 -5.72 23.63 -1.49
C ASP A 192 -4.51 24.21 -0.75
N CYS A 193 -4.43 23.96 0.56
CA CYS A 193 -3.30 24.40 1.37
C CYS A 193 -2.03 23.61 1.06
N LEU A 194 -2.14 22.31 0.74
CA LEU A 194 -1.00 21.51 0.30
C LEU A 194 -0.45 21.98 -1.03
N GLU A 195 -1.33 22.23 -2.01
CA GLU A 195 -0.93 22.75 -3.32
C GLU A 195 -0.23 24.11 -3.16
N SER A 196 -0.80 25.00 -2.35
CA SER A 196 -0.22 26.31 -2.07
C SER A 196 1.15 26.20 -1.39
N LEU A 197 1.29 25.31 -0.40
CA LEU A 197 2.55 25.05 0.30
C LEU A 197 3.61 24.47 -0.64
N PHE A 198 3.24 23.49 -1.47
CA PHE A 198 4.13 22.90 -2.45
C PHE A 198 4.60 23.95 -3.46
N ARG A 199 3.68 24.74 -4.04
CA ARG A 199 4.00 25.83 -4.96
C ARG A 199 4.90 26.89 -4.31
N ALA A 200 4.67 27.24 -3.05
CA ALA A 200 5.53 28.16 -2.31
C ALA A 200 6.94 27.58 -2.12
N SER A 201 7.06 26.30 -1.77
CA SER A 201 8.36 25.64 -1.55
C SER A 201 9.23 25.55 -2.81
N ILE A 202 8.62 25.43 -3.99
CA ILE A 202 9.35 25.38 -5.27
C ILE A 202 9.61 26.77 -5.87
N THR A 203 8.94 27.82 -5.40
CA THR A 203 9.14 29.21 -5.85
C THR A 203 10.07 30.00 -4.94
N ASP A 204 10.37 29.49 -3.74
CA ASP A 204 11.26 30.13 -2.76
C ASP A 204 12.75 29.85 -3.01
N GLU A 205 13.21 30.02 -4.25
CA GLU A 205 14.65 30.13 -4.55
C GLU A 205 15.20 31.56 -4.37
N SER A 206 14.39 32.48 -3.82
CA SER A 206 14.76 33.91 -3.71
C SER A 206 14.96 34.44 -2.29
N ARG A 207 14.86 33.61 -1.24
CA ARG A 207 14.98 34.08 0.16
C ARG A 207 16.02 33.32 1.01
N SER A 208 17.18 32.98 0.43
CA SER A 208 18.39 32.69 1.20
C SER A 208 19.32 33.90 1.39
N GLY A 209 18.88 35.11 1.02
CA GLY A 209 19.68 36.32 1.15
C GLY A 209 18.86 37.58 1.34
N GLN A 210 18.25 37.75 2.53
CA GLN A 210 18.12 39.06 3.16
C GLN A 210 17.64 38.92 4.61
N SER A 211 18.63 38.90 5.49
CA SER A 211 18.52 39.47 6.82
C SER A 211 18.07 40.93 6.72
N SER A 212 16.87 41.24 7.20
CA SER A 212 16.58 42.55 7.77
C SER A 212 15.26 42.49 8.53
N LEU A 213 15.38 42.46 9.86
CA LEU A 213 14.42 43.06 10.79
C LEU A 213 14.08 44.48 10.31
N PRO A 214 12.81 44.88 10.33
CA PRO A 214 12.28 45.72 11.43
C PRO A 214 10.85 45.30 11.82
N LEU A 215 10.28 45.52 13.00
CA LEU A 215 10.48 46.36 14.18
C LEU A 215 9.94 45.57 15.39
#